data_AF-A0A454CSG1-F1
#
_entry.id   AF-A0A454CSG1-F1
#
_cell.length_a   1.000
_cell.length_b   1.000
_cell.length_c   1.000
_cell.angle_alpha   90.00
_cell.angle_beta   90.00
_cell.angle_gamma   90.00
#
_symmetry.space_group_name_H-M   'P 1'
#
loop_
_entity.id
_entity.type
_entity.pdbx_description
1 polymer ?
#
loop_
_entity_poly.entity_id
_entity_poly.type
_entity_poly.pdbx_seq_one_letter_code
_entity_poly.pdbx_strand_id
1 'polypeptide(L)' 'MPFWSSKEDAQAHNVEEWADFEVLEIPLDIFVEDWLLTLAEDGVLVGTNWNAQLEGKEVEPQDLAKLYVG' A
#
# COMPACT_ATOMS: atom_id res chain seq x y z
N MET A 1 5.28 -2.46 -3.12
CA MET A 1 4.64 -2.97 -1.89
C MET A 1 3.12 -2.79 -2.02
N PRO A 2 2.29 -3.82 -1.73
CA PRO A 2 0.84 -3.72 -1.90
C PRO A 2 0.15 -3.06 -0.71
N PHE A 3 -0.80 -2.17 -1.00
CA PHE A 3 -1.65 -1.48 -0.03
C PHE A 3 -3.10 -1.58 -0.47
N TRP A 4 -4.00 -1.74 0.49
CA TRP A 4 -5.44 -1.81 0.24
C TRP A 4 -6.16 -0.72 1.01
N SER A 5 -7.13 -0.09 0.36
CA SER A 5 -8.00 0.89 1.01
C SER A 5 -9.01 0.26 1.96
N SER A 6 -9.23 -1.05 1.87
CA SER A 6 -10.16 -1.81 2.70
C SER A 6 -9.44 -2.91 3.46
N LYS A 7 -9.66 -2.97 4.78
CA LYS A 7 -9.10 -4.01 5.65
C LYS A 7 -9.53 -5.42 5.26
N GLU A 8 -10.75 -5.58 4.76
CA GLU A 8 -11.29 -6.87 4.29
C GLU A 8 -10.49 -7.44 3.11
N ASP A 9 -10.09 -6.57 2.18
CA ASP A 9 -9.27 -6.95 1.01
C ASP A 9 -7.84 -7.31 1.44
N ALA A 10 -7.25 -6.53 2.35
CA ALA A 10 -5.94 -6.82 2.92
C ALA A 10 -5.91 -8.16 3.67
N GLN A 11 -6.97 -8.49 4.42
CA GLN A 11 -7.09 -9.78 5.12
C GLN A 11 -7.33 -10.95 4.16
N ALA A 12 -8.04 -10.73 3.06
CA ALA A 12 -8.29 -11.78 2.06
C ALA A 12 -6.99 -12.22 1.36
N HIS A 13 -6.04 -11.31 1.18
CA HIS A 13 -4.74 -11.58 0.55
C HIS A 13 -3.65 -11.98 1.55
N ASN A 14 -3.93 -11.90 2.84
CA ASN A 14 -3.07 -12.42 3.90
C ASN A 14 -3.25 -13.94 4.04
N VAL A 15 -3.04 -14.67 2.95
CA VAL A 15 -3.12 -16.12 2.88
C VAL A 15 -1.91 -16.68 2.14
N GLU A 16 -1.52 -17.90 2.48
CA GLU A 16 -0.37 -18.60 1.89
C GLU A 16 0.99 -17.97 2.21
N GLU A 17 1.70 -17.40 1.24
CA GLU A 17 3.07 -16.88 1.39
C GLU A 17 3.13 -15.59 2.24
N TRP A 18 1.97 -14.95 2.42
CA TRP A 18 1.82 -13.73 3.19
C TRP A 18 1.21 -13.98 4.57
N ALA A 19 0.89 -15.23 4.93
CA ALA A 19 0.23 -15.59 6.19
C ALA A 19 1.02 -15.20 7.46
N ASP A 20 2.33 -14.98 7.32
CA ASP A 20 3.22 -14.51 8.40
C ASP A 20 3.29 -12.97 8.48
N PHE A 21 2.76 -12.27 7.48
CA PHE A 21 2.72 -10.81 7.46
C PHE A 21 1.48 -10.31 8.19
N GLU A 22 1.65 -9.37 9.10
CA GLU A 22 0.53 -8.80 9.84
C GLU A 22 -0.13 -7.67 9.03
N VAL A 23 -1.44 -7.74 8.84
CA VAL A 23 -2.20 -6.64 8.23
C VAL A 23 -2.32 -5.53 9.26
N LEU A 24 -1.50 -4.49 9.08
CA LEU A 24 -1.51 -3.29 9.91
C LEU A 24 -2.44 -2.23 9.32
N GLU A 25 -3.33 -1.71 10.15
CA GLU A 25 -4.04 -0.47 9.87
C GLU A 25 -3.06 0.70 10.03
N ILE A 26 -2.86 1.47 8.95
CA ILE A 26 -2.02 2.68 8.98
C ILE A 26 -2.94 3.88 8.74
N PRO A 27 -2.92 4.90 9.61
CA PRO A 27 -3.62 6.16 9.37
C PRO A 27 -3.15 6.81 8.07
N LEU A 28 -4.06 7.37 7.29
CA LEU A 28 -3.73 7.98 5.99
C LEU A 28 -2.65 9.07 6.11
N ASP A 29 -2.69 9.90 7.15
CA ASP A 29 -1.64 10.89 7.44
C ASP A 29 -0.25 10.25 7.56
N ILE A 30 -0.11 9.19 8.36
CA ILE A 30 1.16 8.48 8.53
C ILE A 30 1.57 7.76 7.25
N PHE A 31 0.61 7.19 6.53
CA PHE A 31 0.88 6.56 5.25
C PHE A 31 1.48 7.56 4.25
N VAL A 32 0.93 8.78 4.18
CA VAL A 32 1.41 9.80 3.23
C VAL A 32 2.71 10.44 3.70
N GLU A 33 2.84 10.77 4.99
CA GLU A 33 3.99 11.51 5.51
C GLU A 33 5.23 10.64 5.75
N ASP A 34 5.05 9.38 6.15
CA ASP A 34 6.14 8.50 6.59
C ASP A 34 6.40 7.37 5.57
N TRP A 35 5.34 6.66 5.16
CA TRP A 35 5.47 5.51 4.25
C TRP A 35 5.73 5.93 2.80
N LEU A 36 4.91 6.81 2.23
CA LEU A 36 5.10 7.27 0.85
C LEU A 36 6.43 7.99 0.68
N LEU A 37 6.87 8.75 1.68
CA LEU A 37 8.18 9.40 1.66
C LEU A 37 9.30 8.36 1.62
N THR A 38 9.30 7.40 2.55
CA THR A 38 10.30 6.32 2.60
C THR A 38 10.32 5.50 1.30
N LEU A 39 9.15 5.13 0.77
CA LEU A 39 9.04 4.40 -0.49
C LEU A 39 9.54 5.23 -1.68
N ALA A 40 9.30 6.54 -1.68
CA ALA A 40 9.85 7.45 -2.70
C ALA A 40 11.37 7.55 -2.63
N GLU A 41 11.94 7.61 -1.41
CA GLU A 41 13.39 7.63 -1.20
C GLU A 41 14.06 6.32 -1.62
N ASP A 42 13.40 5.19 -1.36
CA ASP A 42 13.86 3.85 -1.74
C ASP A 42 13.62 3.54 -3.24
N GLY A 43 12.88 4.40 -3.95
CA GLY A 43 12.50 4.21 -5.36
C GLY A 43 11.52 3.06 -5.57
N VAL A 44 10.77 2.70 -4.53
CA VAL A 44 9.81 1.59 -4.54
C VAL A 44 8.43 2.09 -4.94
N LEU A 45 7.82 1.40 -5.90
CA LEU A 45 6.46 1.72 -6.34
C LEU A 45 5.40 1.19 -5.38
N VAL A 46 4.32 1.96 -5.28
CA VAL A 46 3.17 1.67 -4.41
C VAL A 46 2.13 0.93 -5.22
N GLY A 47 1.80 -0.29 -4.80
CA GLY A 47 0.78 -1.09 -5.42
C GLY A 47 -0.56 -0.92 -4.72
N THR A 48 -1.45 -0.07 -5.21
CA THR A 48 -2.75 0.13 -4.55
C THR A 48 -3.83 -0.81 -5.11
N ASN A 49 -4.60 -1.48 -4.25
CA ASN A 49 -5.74 -2.33 -4.60
C ASN A 49 -5.40 -3.44 -5.60
N TRP A 50 -4.43 -4.28 -5.25
CA TRP A 50 -4.08 -5.45 -6.05
C TRP A 50 -5.18 -6.50 -5.99
N ASN A 51 -5.47 -7.14 -7.12
CA ASN A 51 -6.45 -8.21 -7.22
C ASN A 51 -5.96 -9.47 -6.46
N ALA A 52 -6.81 -10.49 -6.32
CA ALA A 52 -6.50 -11.76 -5.62
C ALA A 52 -5.26 -12.51 -6.15
N GLN A 53 -4.72 -12.09 -7.29
CA GLN A 53 -3.51 -12.65 -7.91
C GLN A 53 -2.29 -11.74 -7.71
N LEU A 54 -2.36 -10.75 -6.81
CA LEU A 54 -1.34 -9.73 -6.58
C LEU A 54 -1.03 -8.89 -7.84
N GLU A 55 -1.97 -8.81 -8.77
CA GLU A 55 -1.85 -7.96 -9.95
C GLU A 55 -2.63 -6.67 -9.73
N GLY A 56 -1.96 -5.55 -9.93
CA GLY A 56 -2.61 -4.25 -9.86
C GLY A 56 -1.73 -3.17 -10.44
N LYS A 57 -2.22 -1.93 -10.39
CA LYS A 57 -1.46 -0.79 -10.88
C LYS A 57 -0.42 -0.38 -9.85
N GLU A 58 0.81 -0.27 -10.28
CA GLU A 58 1.88 0.37 -9.54
C GLU A 58 1.86 1.87 -9.83
N VAL A 59 1.85 2.68 -8.79
CA VAL A 59 1.84 4.14 -8.86
C VAL A 59 3.03 4.69 -8.09
N GLU A 60 3.55 5.81 -8.56
CA GLU A 60 4.64 6.48 -7.83
C GLU A 60 4.11 7.03 -6.50
N PRO A 61 4.84 6.82 -5.39
CA PRO A 61 4.42 7.32 -4.08
C PRO A 61 4.20 8.84 -4.07
N GLN A 62 4.99 9.60 -4.84
CA GLN A 62 4.83 11.05 -4.97
C GLN A 62 3.51 11.47 -5.62
N ASP A 63 3.06 10.72 -6.63
CA ASP A 63 1.80 11.00 -7.32
C ASP A 63 0.60 10.63 -6.45
N LEU A 64 0.73 9.55 -5.67
CA LEU A 64 -0.26 9.19 -4.67
C LEU A 64 -0.34 10.23 -3.55
N ALA A 65 0.80 10.71 -3.03
CA ALA A 65 0.84 11.73 -1.99
C ALA A 65 0.13 13.02 -2.43
N LYS A 66 0.34 13.47 -3.68
CA LYS A 66 -0.34 14.66 -4.24
C LYS A 66 -1.86 14.53 -4.26
N LEU A 67 -2.40 13.32 -4.40
CA LEU A 67 -3.86 13.08 -4.39
C LEU A 67 -4.47 13.26 -2.99
N TYR A 68 -3.69 13.08 -1.94
CA TYR A 68 -4.16 13.15 -0.55
C TYR A 68 -3.78 14.45 0.17
N VAL A 69 -2.78 15.19 -0.32
CA VAL A 69 -2.35 16.50 0.21
C VAL A 69 -3.14 17.66 -0.41
N GLY A 70 -4.40 17.42 -0.79
CA GLY A 70 -5.28 18.38 -1.50
C GLY A 70 -6.28 19.11 -0.61
#